data_AF-A0A968VX55-F1
#
_entry.id   AF-A0A968VX55-F1
#
_cell.length_a   1.000
_cell.length_b   1.000
_cell.length_c   1.000
_cell.angle_alpha   90.00
_cell.angle_beta   90.00
_cell.angle_gamma   90.00
#
_symmetry.space_group_name_H-M   'P 1'
#
loop_
_entity.id
_entity.type
_entity.pdbx_description
1 polymer ?
#
loop_
_entity_poly.entity_id
_entity_poly.type
_entity_poly.pdbx_seq_one_letter_code
_entity_poly.pdbx_strand_id
1 'polypeptide(L)'
;MLLDVVNALPEFLQDSYFEEYSYSLANMEFINNRQAYLVDFEPVSKRSTAKYIGRMYFDAESMALVAAEFSVADYKLKDESKNMVTKLSRHTRAETKNASYHVNYINRNGTYTLQHVRLNAAFKVFYKTKAFPANFNTVCELAITDLNEDAEKLRVKEHIPINHIFFDQAFGYDPQYWGSLNIIKPDEKLQDAMQKTMK
;
A
#
# COMPACT_ATOMS: atom_id res chain seq x y z
N MET A 1 5.91 -3.82 8.26
CA MET A 1 5.10 -3.50 7.06
C MET A 1 4.70 -2.05 7.20
N LEU A 2 4.88 -1.24 6.15
CA LEU A 2 4.58 0.18 6.19
C LEU A 2 3.12 0.37 5.76
N LEU A 3 2.23 0.59 6.72
CA LEU A 3 0.80 0.78 6.48
C LEU A 3 0.46 2.27 6.38
N ASP A 4 0.99 3.04 7.33
CA ASP A 4 0.81 4.49 7.40
C ASP A 4 2.16 5.15 7.26
N VAL A 5 2.42 5.74 6.09
CA VAL A 5 3.71 6.35 5.78
C VAL A 5 3.94 7.66 6.51
N VAL A 6 2.89 8.32 7.00
CA VAL A 6 3.00 9.57 7.77
C VAL A 6 3.28 9.25 9.24
N ASN A 7 2.61 8.25 9.81
CA ASN A 7 2.86 7.83 11.19
C ASN A 7 4.16 7.01 11.37
N ALA A 8 4.60 6.31 10.32
CA ALA A 8 5.87 5.63 10.27
C ALA A 8 6.60 6.02 8.97
N LEU A 9 7.43 7.06 9.05
CA LEU A 9 8.10 7.63 7.88
C LEU A 9 8.98 6.58 7.18
N PRO A 10 8.78 6.28 5.88
CA PRO A 10 9.74 5.55 5.06
C PRO A 10 10.99 6.37 4.81
N GLU A 11 12.05 5.70 4.33
CA GLU A 11 13.32 6.34 3.96
C GLU A 11 13.14 7.56 3.04
N PHE A 12 12.26 7.51 2.02
CA PHE A 12 12.01 8.63 1.09
C PHE A 12 11.25 9.82 1.71
N LEU A 13 10.82 9.72 2.98
CA LEU A 13 10.21 10.81 3.75
C LEU A 13 11.01 11.13 5.04
N GLN A 14 12.19 10.54 5.21
CA GLN A 14 13.07 10.80 6.33
C GLN A 14 14.20 11.75 5.92
N ASP A 15 14.37 12.85 6.67
CA ASP A 15 15.42 13.84 6.44
C ASP A 15 16.82 13.22 6.30
N SER A 16 17.12 12.19 7.11
CA SER A 16 18.41 11.50 7.09
C SER A 16 18.70 10.71 5.80
N TYR A 17 17.70 10.52 4.94
CA TYR A 17 17.81 9.78 3.67
C TYR A 17 17.62 10.68 2.45
N PHE A 18 17.37 11.98 2.60
CA PHE A 18 17.10 12.85 1.44
C PHE A 18 18.24 12.89 0.42
N GLU A 19 19.50 12.78 0.85
CA GLU A 19 20.66 12.70 -0.05
C GLU A 19 20.79 11.36 -0.80
N GLU A 20 20.10 10.32 -0.34
CA GLU A 20 20.08 8.99 -0.96
C GLU A 20 19.00 8.87 -2.05
N TYR A 21 18.14 9.87 -2.20
CA TYR A 21 17.06 9.91 -3.19
C TYR A 21 17.19 11.12 -4.15
N SER A 22 16.82 10.90 -5.41
CA SER A 22 16.50 11.96 -6.35
C SER A 22 15.00 12.21 -6.36
N TYR A 23 14.58 13.47 -6.36
CA TYR A 23 13.18 13.87 -6.44
C TYR A 23 12.96 14.72 -7.69
N SER A 24 11.88 14.46 -8.42
CA SER A 24 11.51 15.23 -9.61
C SER A 24 10.03 15.54 -9.62
N LEU A 25 9.70 16.80 -9.89
CA LEU A 25 8.31 17.20 -10.12
C LEU A 25 7.90 16.72 -11.51
N ALA A 26 7.07 15.69 -11.57
CA ALA A 26 6.68 15.04 -12.82
C ALA A 26 5.58 15.83 -13.53
N ASN A 27 4.47 16.09 -12.84
CA ASN A 27 3.30 16.79 -13.39
C ASN A 27 2.39 17.31 -12.25
N MET A 28 1.27 17.88 -12.66
CA MET A 28 0.15 18.25 -11.81
C MET A 28 -1.13 17.59 -12.34
N GLU A 29 -1.89 16.93 -11.47
CA GLU A 29 -3.10 16.21 -11.85
C GLU A 29 -4.25 16.48 -10.90
N PHE A 30 -5.49 16.23 -11.33
CA PHE A 30 -6.67 16.29 -10.46
C PHE A 30 -6.96 14.91 -9.88
N ILE A 31 -6.83 14.78 -8.56
CA ILE A 31 -7.15 13.58 -7.78
C ILE A 31 -8.28 13.92 -6.83
N ASN A 32 -9.38 13.17 -6.87
CA ASN A 32 -10.57 13.41 -6.04
C ASN A 32 -11.08 14.87 -6.09
N ASN A 33 -11.09 15.44 -7.30
CA ASN A 33 -11.51 16.82 -7.56
C ASN A 33 -10.61 17.90 -6.91
N ARG A 34 -9.38 17.54 -6.54
CA ARG A 34 -8.36 18.46 -6.00
C ARG A 34 -7.09 18.35 -6.82
N GLN A 35 -6.44 19.48 -7.04
CA GLN A 35 -5.20 19.55 -7.80
C GLN A 35 -4.06 19.04 -6.93
N ALA A 36 -3.20 18.17 -7.46
CA ALA A 36 -2.09 17.58 -6.75
C ALA A 36 -0.78 17.66 -7.56
N TYR A 37 0.32 17.95 -6.88
CA TYR A 37 1.68 17.84 -7.42
C TYR A 37 2.14 16.39 -7.35
N LEU A 38 2.67 15.88 -8.46
CA LEU A 38 3.24 14.54 -8.55
C LEU A 38 4.75 14.63 -8.46
N VAL A 39 5.31 14.06 -7.40
CA VAL A 39 6.75 14.03 -7.14
C VAL A 39 7.24 12.59 -7.25
N ASP A 40 7.99 12.30 -8.32
CA ASP A 40 8.67 11.03 -8.49
C ASP A 40 9.93 11.01 -7.64
N PHE A 41 10.22 9.85 -7.05
CA PHE A 41 11.42 9.62 -6.27
C PHE A 41 12.07 8.28 -6.59
N GLU A 42 13.39 8.25 -6.63
CA GLU A 42 14.17 7.02 -6.80
C GLU A 42 15.55 7.13 -6.13
N PRO A 43 16.21 6.01 -5.79
CA PRO A 43 17.54 6.08 -5.19
C PRO A 43 18.55 6.70 -6.17
N VAL A 44 19.44 7.57 -5.67
CA VAL A 44 20.45 8.27 -6.50
C VAL A 44 21.40 7.33 -7.25
N SER A 45 21.57 6.10 -6.74
CA SER A 45 22.31 5.06 -7.44
C SER A 45 21.91 3.67 -6.96
N LYS A 46 22.22 2.63 -7.75
CA LYS A 46 21.99 1.23 -7.35
C LYS A 46 22.78 0.80 -6.10
N ARG A 47 23.84 1.53 -5.74
CA ARG A 47 24.67 1.26 -4.56
C ARG A 47 24.17 1.95 -3.30
N SER A 48 23.26 2.92 -3.45
CA SER A 48 22.62 3.63 -2.34
C SER A 48 22.00 2.64 -1.35
N THR A 49 21.91 3.03 -0.08
CA THR A 49 21.18 2.25 0.92
C THR A 49 19.67 2.33 0.74
N ALA A 50 19.17 3.36 0.05
CA ALA A 50 17.77 3.57 -0.29
C ALA A 50 17.19 2.43 -1.13
N LYS A 51 15.92 2.09 -0.85
CA LYS A 51 15.29 0.86 -1.35
C LYS A 51 14.10 1.10 -2.26
N TYR A 52 13.39 2.19 -2.04
CA TYR A 52 12.09 2.40 -2.66
C TYR A 52 12.21 3.24 -3.93
N ILE A 53 11.30 3.03 -4.87
CA ILE A 53 11.08 3.88 -6.02
C ILE A 53 9.57 4.12 -6.11
N GLY A 54 9.16 5.32 -6.45
CA GLY A 54 7.73 5.63 -6.46
C GLY A 54 7.40 7.08 -6.76
N ARG A 55 6.16 7.42 -6.40
CA ARG A 55 5.53 8.71 -6.61
C ARG A 55 4.77 9.12 -5.35
N MET A 56 4.94 10.37 -4.97
CA MET A 56 4.17 11.03 -3.94
C MET A 56 3.22 12.04 -4.58
N TYR A 57 2.05 12.19 -3.98
CA TYR A 57 1.01 13.09 -4.43
C TYR A 57 0.76 14.12 -3.33
N PHE A 58 0.99 15.40 -3.61
CA PHE A 58 0.80 16.49 -2.66
C PHE A 58 -0.36 17.37 -3.09
N ASP A 59 -1.33 17.61 -2.19
CA ASP A 59 -2.40 18.57 -2.43
C ASP A 59 -1.81 19.95 -2.77
N ALA A 60 -2.24 20.57 -3.87
CA ALA A 60 -1.63 21.79 -4.36
C ALA A 60 -1.93 23.01 -3.49
N GLU A 61 -3.02 22.98 -2.72
CA GLU A 61 -3.43 24.06 -1.84
C GLU A 61 -2.78 23.91 -0.45
N SER A 62 -2.91 22.74 0.17
CA SER A 62 -2.43 22.53 1.54
C SER A 62 -1.00 21.95 1.62
N MET A 63 -0.41 21.55 0.49
CA MET A 63 0.89 20.84 0.42
C MET A 63 0.95 19.54 1.23
N ALA A 64 -0.21 18.99 1.59
CA ALA A 64 -0.28 17.76 2.36
C ALA A 64 -0.06 16.54 1.46
N LEU A 65 0.63 15.52 1.95
CA LEU A 65 0.70 14.23 1.28
C LEU A 65 -0.69 13.59 1.26
N VAL A 66 -1.26 13.41 0.07
CA VAL A 66 -2.59 12.82 -0.12
C VAL A 66 -2.53 11.38 -0.59
N ALA A 67 -1.44 10.99 -1.25
CA ALA A 67 -1.18 9.60 -1.61
C ALA A 67 0.31 9.34 -1.79
N ALA A 68 0.69 8.08 -1.69
CA ALA A 68 1.99 7.61 -2.14
C ALA A 68 1.87 6.22 -2.77
N GLU A 69 2.52 6.05 -3.92
CA GLU A 69 2.62 4.80 -4.64
C GLU A 69 4.08 4.45 -4.79
N PHE A 70 4.52 3.31 -4.24
CA PHE A 70 5.93 2.98 -4.24
C PHE A 70 6.17 1.48 -4.21
N SER A 71 7.36 1.08 -4.62
CA SER A 71 7.78 -0.31 -4.58
C SER A 71 9.24 -0.44 -4.21
N VAL A 72 9.63 -1.62 -3.75
CA VAL A 72 11.05 -1.94 -3.61
C VAL A 72 11.66 -2.02 -5.02
N ALA A 73 12.71 -1.25 -5.27
CA ALA A 73 13.39 -1.24 -6.56
C ALA A 73 13.86 -2.65 -6.95
N ASP A 74 13.73 -3.01 -8.23
CA ASP A 74 13.97 -4.38 -8.70
C ASP A 74 15.34 -4.94 -8.32
N TYR A 75 16.36 -4.09 -8.35
CA TYR A 75 17.73 -4.45 -8.01
C TYR A 75 17.97 -4.60 -6.50
N LYS A 76 16.98 -4.28 -5.65
CA LYS A 76 16.98 -4.46 -4.18
C LYS A 76 16.09 -5.60 -3.71
N LEU A 77 15.18 -6.10 -4.55
CA LEU A 77 14.21 -7.15 -4.17
C LEU A 77 14.86 -8.42 -3.59
N LYS A 78 16.03 -8.79 -4.10
CA LYS A 78 16.76 -9.98 -3.62
C LYS A 78 17.23 -9.81 -2.17
N ASP A 79 17.66 -8.60 -1.80
CA ASP A 79 18.15 -8.31 -0.46
C ASP A 79 16.98 -8.13 0.52
N GLU A 80 15.87 -7.52 0.05
CA GLU A 80 14.66 -7.29 0.85
C GLU A 80 13.78 -8.52 1.03
N SER A 81 14.03 -9.61 0.29
CA SER A 81 13.25 -10.85 0.40
C SER A 81 13.20 -11.41 1.83
N LYS A 82 14.25 -11.20 2.64
CA LYS A 82 14.31 -11.63 4.05
C LYS A 82 13.41 -10.81 4.97
N ASN A 83 13.18 -9.54 4.65
CA ASN A 83 12.33 -8.65 5.45
C ASN A 83 10.85 -8.85 5.15
N MET A 84 10.52 -9.34 3.94
CA MET A 84 9.15 -9.55 3.49
C MET A 84 8.60 -10.94 3.82
N VAL A 85 9.47 -11.94 3.94
CA VAL A 85 9.08 -13.31 4.25
C VAL A 85 9.50 -13.65 5.69
N THR A 86 8.54 -13.63 6.60
CA THR A 86 8.78 -13.84 8.04
C THR A 86 9.04 -15.30 8.40
N LYS A 87 8.43 -16.25 7.67
CA LYS A 87 8.55 -17.69 7.94
C LYS A 87 8.52 -18.50 6.65
N LEU A 88 9.47 -19.42 6.52
CA LEU A 88 9.52 -20.42 5.47
C LEU A 88 9.46 -21.83 6.06
N SER A 89 8.79 -22.75 5.37
CA SER A 89 8.87 -24.17 5.69
C SER A 89 10.29 -24.71 5.46
N ARG A 90 10.64 -25.79 6.16
CA ARG A 90 11.90 -26.49 5.93
C ARG A 90 12.04 -26.88 4.47
N HIS A 91 13.25 -26.72 3.92
CA HIS A 91 13.58 -27.02 2.52
C HIS A 91 12.85 -26.17 1.47
N THR A 92 12.42 -24.97 1.86
CA THR A 92 11.81 -23.98 0.98
C THR A 92 12.66 -22.73 0.92
N ARG A 93 12.77 -22.13 -0.26
CA ARG A 93 13.37 -20.81 -0.48
C ARG A 93 12.36 -19.95 -1.21
N ALA A 94 12.21 -18.69 -0.79
CA ALA A 94 11.42 -17.71 -1.51
C ALA A 94 12.30 -16.60 -2.08
N GLU A 95 11.87 -16.06 -3.21
CA GLU A 95 12.41 -14.84 -3.81
C GLU A 95 11.24 -13.88 -4.03
N THR A 96 11.32 -12.67 -3.48
CA THR A 96 10.37 -11.61 -3.79
C THR A 96 10.56 -11.18 -5.25
N LYS A 97 9.44 -11.09 -5.97
CA LYS A 97 9.36 -10.62 -7.36
C LYS A 97 8.67 -9.26 -7.47
N ASN A 98 7.82 -8.92 -6.52
CA ASN A 98 7.20 -7.60 -6.43
C ASN A 98 6.85 -7.29 -4.98
N ALA A 99 6.93 -6.00 -4.65
CA ALA A 99 6.62 -5.45 -3.34
C ALA A 99 6.14 -4.01 -3.53
N SER A 100 4.86 -3.83 -3.85
CA SER A 100 4.28 -2.52 -4.13
C SER A 100 3.25 -2.12 -3.08
N TYR A 101 3.22 -0.83 -2.80
CA TYR A 101 2.42 -0.18 -1.78
C TYR A 101 1.69 0.99 -2.43
N HIS A 102 0.43 1.15 -2.09
CA HIS A 102 -0.38 2.31 -2.41
C HIS A 102 -1.09 2.74 -1.13
N VAL A 103 -0.85 3.97 -0.70
CA VAL A 103 -1.50 4.56 0.48
C VAL A 103 -2.21 5.83 0.07
N ASN A 104 -3.42 6.02 0.60
CA ASN A 104 -4.26 7.19 0.35
C ASN A 104 -4.72 7.82 1.65
N TYR A 105 -4.79 9.14 1.65
CA TYR A 105 -5.25 9.96 2.75
C TYR A 105 -6.44 10.81 2.30
N ILE A 106 -7.43 10.97 3.19
CA ILE A 106 -8.59 11.81 2.96
C ILE A 106 -8.62 12.94 3.98
N ASN A 107 -8.93 14.15 3.50
CA ASN A 107 -9.18 15.29 4.36
C ASN A 107 -10.55 15.14 5.04
N ARG A 108 -10.54 15.04 6.36
CA ARG A 108 -11.73 15.08 7.23
C ARG A 108 -11.61 16.33 8.11
N ASN A 109 -12.43 17.33 7.85
CA ASN A 109 -12.49 18.58 8.63
C ASN A 109 -11.13 19.29 8.81
N GLY A 110 -10.30 19.33 7.75
CA GLY A 110 -8.98 19.95 7.77
C GLY A 110 -7.84 19.02 8.20
N THR A 111 -8.15 17.80 8.66
CA THR A 111 -7.15 16.81 9.06
C THR A 111 -7.08 15.69 8.03
N TYR A 112 -5.89 15.42 7.49
CA TYR A 112 -5.67 14.29 6.60
C TYR A 112 -5.53 13.01 7.43
N THR A 113 -6.33 12.02 7.09
CA THR A 113 -6.39 10.73 7.81
C THR A 113 -6.21 9.61 6.81
N LEU A 114 -5.57 8.51 7.24
CA LEU A 114 -5.41 7.33 6.41
C LEU A 114 -6.80 6.85 5.96
N GLN A 115 -6.95 6.59 4.67
CA GLN A 115 -8.20 6.13 4.08
C GLN A 115 -8.08 4.71 3.57
N HIS A 116 -7.00 4.45 2.82
CA HIS A 116 -6.85 3.20 2.10
C HIS A 116 -5.38 2.81 2.01
N VAL A 117 -5.12 1.53 2.17
CA VAL A 117 -3.81 0.93 1.95
C VAL A 117 -3.99 -0.31 1.11
N ARG A 118 -3.22 -0.41 0.04
CA ARG A 118 -3.10 -1.62 -0.76
C ARG A 118 -1.65 -2.04 -0.86
N LEU A 119 -1.41 -3.29 -0.56
CA LEU A 119 -0.13 -3.96 -0.72
C LEU A 119 -0.28 -5.05 -1.77
N ASN A 120 0.60 -5.07 -2.77
CA ASN A 120 0.75 -6.24 -3.63
C ASN A 120 2.15 -6.82 -3.44
N ALA A 121 2.21 -8.13 -3.19
CA ALA A 121 3.45 -8.86 -3.05
C ALA A 121 3.43 -10.10 -3.95
N ALA A 122 4.49 -10.30 -4.71
CA ALA A 122 4.67 -11.47 -5.54
C ALA A 122 5.92 -12.23 -5.12
N PHE A 123 5.81 -13.55 -5.01
CA PHE A 123 6.90 -14.42 -4.57
C PHE A 123 7.06 -15.60 -5.53
N LYS A 124 8.31 -15.96 -5.79
CA LYS A 124 8.66 -17.23 -6.42
C LYS A 124 9.24 -18.16 -5.37
N VAL A 125 8.58 -19.29 -5.15
CA VAL A 125 8.89 -20.23 -4.08
C VAL A 125 9.43 -21.52 -4.66
N PHE A 126 10.62 -21.90 -4.21
CA PHE A 126 11.34 -23.10 -4.61
C PHE A 126 11.22 -24.15 -3.51
N TYR A 127 10.84 -25.36 -3.89
CA TYR A 127 10.78 -26.51 -2.99
C TYR A 127 11.87 -27.49 -3.38
N LYS A 128 12.64 -27.99 -2.41
CA LYS A 128 13.67 -29.00 -2.68
C LYS A 128 13.11 -30.28 -3.33
N THR A 129 11.83 -30.59 -3.08
CA THR A 129 11.16 -31.80 -3.56
C THR A 129 10.43 -31.64 -4.89
N LYS A 130 10.28 -30.41 -5.42
CA LYS A 130 9.54 -30.17 -6.66
C LYS A 130 10.49 -29.71 -7.76
N ALA A 131 10.29 -30.23 -8.98
CA ALA A 131 11.08 -29.84 -10.15
C ALA A 131 10.82 -28.39 -10.59
N PHE A 132 9.65 -27.84 -10.27
CA PHE A 132 9.25 -26.49 -10.67
C PHE A 132 8.92 -25.61 -9.46
N PRO A 133 9.32 -24.34 -9.49
CA PRO A 133 8.93 -23.35 -8.48
C PRO A 133 7.46 -22.97 -8.63
N ALA A 134 6.83 -22.59 -7.53
CA ALA A 134 5.49 -22.01 -7.52
C ALA A 134 5.57 -20.49 -7.46
N ASN A 135 4.62 -19.81 -8.12
CA ASN A 135 4.44 -18.37 -8.00
C ASN A 135 3.25 -18.09 -7.10
N PHE A 136 3.42 -17.17 -6.15
CA PHE A 136 2.39 -16.72 -5.24
C PHE A 136 2.22 -15.22 -5.43
N ASN A 137 0.98 -14.78 -5.58
CA ASN A 137 0.62 -13.36 -5.60
C ASN A 137 -0.36 -13.12 -4.46
N THR A 138 -0.03 -12.15 -3.63
CA THR A 138 -0.83 -11.76 -2.48
C THR A 138 -1.19 -10.29 -2.62
N VAL A 139 -2.46 -9.99 -2.40
CA VAL A 139 -2.96 -8.63 -2.25
C VAL A 139 -3.50 -8.52 -0.83
N CYS A 140 -3.04 -7.48 -0.11
CA CYS A 140 -3.63 -7.09 1.16
C CYS A 140 -4.21 -5.69 0.99
N GLU A 141 -5.41 -5.48 1.52
CA GLU A 141 -6.13 -4.22 1.38
C GLU A 141 -6.75 -3.84 2.72
N LEU A 142 -6.62 -2.56 3.07
CA LEU A 142 -7.20 -1.94 4.25
C LEU A 142 -8.01 -0.73 3.77
N ALA A 143 -9.28 -0.69 4.12
CA ALA A 143 -10.15 0.44 3.86
C ALA A 143 -10.74 0.94 5.18
N ILE A 144 -10.52 2.21 5.50
CA ILE A 144 -11.06 2.86 6.71
C ILE A 144 -12.40 3.47 6.33
N THR A 145 -13.48 2.78 6.71
CA THR A 145 -14.86 3.17 6.41
C THR A 145 -15.45 4.16 7.41
N ASP A 146 -15.00 4.11 8.66
CA ASP A 146 -15.47 4.96 9.73
C ASP A 146 -14.32 5.33 10.68
N LEU A 147 -14.40 6.52 11.26
CA LEU A 147 -13.44 7.04 12.22
C LEU A 147 -14.21 7.63 13.40
N ASN A 148 -14.10 6.99 14.55
CA ASN A 148 -14.69 7.45 15.80
C ASN A 148 -13.59 7.96 16.74
N GLU A 149 -13.58 9.27 17.00
CA GLU A 149 -12.61 9.91 17.88
C GLU A 149 -12.87 9.60 19.38
N ASP A 150 -14.11 9.25 19.72
CA ASP A 150 -14.55 8.89 21.07
C ASP A 150 -14.49 7.37 21.32
N ALA A 151 -13.75 6.62 20.49
CA ALA A 151 -13.69 5.17 20.62
C ALA A 151 -13.02 4.74 21.94
N GLU A 152 -13.67 3.80 22.65
CA GLU A 152 -13.05 3.17 23.82
C GLU A 152 -11.78 2.41 23.41
N LYS A 153 -10.76 2.45 24.27
CA LYS A 153 -9.53 1.70 24.05
C LYS A 153 -9.84 0.21 23.94
N LEU A 154 -9.33 -0.43 22.87
CA LEU A 154 -9.47 -1.87 22.66
C LEU A 154 -8.99 -2.64 23.89
N ARG A 155 -9.79 -3.62 24.32
CA ARG A 155 -9.44 -4.52 25.41
C ARG A 155 -8.38 -5.48 24.91
N VAL A 156 -7.47 -5.93 25.79
CA VAL A 156 -6.38 -6.86 25.41
C VAL A 156 -6.90 -8.12 24.70
N LYS A 157 -8.10 -8.61 25.07
CA LYS A 157 -8.75 -9.76 24.44
C LYS A 157 -9.23 -9.52 23.01
N GLU A 158 -9.37 -8.27 22.59
CA GLU A 158 -9.76 -7.86 21.23
C GLU A 158 -8.53 -7.68 20.32
N HIS A 159 -7.32 -7.74 20.89
CA HIS A 159 -6.09 -7.64 20.11
C HIS A 159 -5.89 -8.90 19.28
N ILE A 160 -5.70 -8.71 17.98
CA ILE A 160 -5.27 -9.79 17.08
C ILE A 160 -3.78 -10.04 17.32
N PRO A 161 -3.36 -11.28 17.65
CA PRO A 161 -1.95 -11.60 17.85
C PRO A 161 -1.12 -11.38 16.58
N ILE A 162 0.16 -11.01 16.73
CA ILE A 162 1.07 -10.78 15.59
C ILE A 162 1.30 -12.06 14.77
N ASN A 163 1.20 -13.24 15.40
CA ASN A 163 1.35 -14.54 14.74
C ASN A 163 0.04 -15.06 14.11
N HIS A 164 -1.01 -14.24 14.04
CA HIS A 164 -2.30 -14.63 13.48
C HIS A 164 -2.25 -14.59 11.95
N ILE A 165 -2.48 -15.74 11.30
CA ILE A 165 -2.51 -15.86 9.85
C ILE A 165 -3.95 -15.67 9.38
N PHE A 166 -4.25 -14.50 8.80
CA PHE A 166 -5.61 -14.14 8.37
C PHE A 166 -6.23 -15.14 7.37
N PHE A 167 -5.42 -15.80 6.53
CA PHE A 167 -5.92 -16.78 5.56
C PHE A 167 -6.48 -18.05 6.21
N ASP A 168 -5.96 -18.44 7.37
CA ASP A 168 -6.37 -19.68 8.05
C ASP A 168 -7.66 -19.48 8.90
N GLN A 169 -8.20 -18.26 8.93
CA GLN A 169 -9.38 -17.90 9.69
C GLN A 169 -10.64 -18.06 8.83
N ALA A 170 -11.64 -18.78 9.34
CA ALA A 170 -12.99 -18.74 8.80
C ALA A 170 -13.68 -17.47 9.30
N PHE A 171 -13.51 -16.35 8.60
CA PHE A 171 -14.36 -15.20 8.82
C PHE A 171 -15.75 -15.54 8.30
N GLY A 172 -16.76 -15.49 9.18
CA GLY A 172 -18.15 -15.55 8.75
C GLY A 172 -18.44 -14.35 7.86
N TYR A 173 -18.85 -14.60 6.61
CA TYR A 173 -19.38 -13.54 5.77
C TYR A 173 -20.66 -13.01 6.43
N ASP A 174 -20.65 -11.75 6.86
CA ASP A 174 -21.82 -11.06 7.40
C ASP A 174 -22.50 -10.24 6.28
N PRO A 175 -23.58 -10.75 5.66
CA PRO A 175 -24.23 -10.05 4.56
C PRO A 175 -24.89 -8.74 4.98
N GLN A 176 -25.24 -8.57 6.26
CA GLN A 176 -25.87 -7.33 6.75
C GLN A 176 -24.83 -6.23 6.89
N TYR A 177 -23.62 -6.56 7.33
CA TYR A 177 -22.49 -5.63 7.36
C TYR A 177 -22.05 -5.21 5.94
N TRP A 178 -21.87 -6.19 5.03
CA TRP A 178 -21.38 -5.91 3.68
C TRP A 178 -22.46 -5.44 2.70
N GLY A 179 -23.74 -5.63 3.02
CA GLY A 179 -24.85 -5.39 2.09
C GLY A 179 -24.93 -3.96 1.55
N SER A 180 -24.62 -2.96 2.39
CA SER A 180 -24.58 -1.54 1.99
C SER A 180 -23.25 -1.11 1.37
N LEU A 181 -22.17 -1.86 1.62
CA LEU A 181 -20.80 -1.57 1.16
C LEU A 181 -20.43 -2.31 -0.14
N ASN A 182 -21.28 -3.24 -0.61
CA ASN A 182 -21.10 -3.97 -1.86
C ASN A 182 -21.33 -3.13 -3.13
N ILE A 183 -21.78 -1.89 -2.99
CA ILE A 183 -22.00 -0.98 -4.12
C ILE A 183 -20.89 0.07 -4.11
N ILE A 184 -19.86 -0.16 -4.93
CA ILE A 184 -18.90 0.91 -5.27
C ILE A 184 -19.67 1.90 -6.15
N LYS A 185 -19.97 3.09 -5.63
CA LYS A 185 -20.56 4.15 -6.45
C LYS A 185 -19.56 4.48 -7.57
N PRO A 186 -19.92 4.34 -8.86
CA PRO A 186 -19.00 4.66 -9.94
C PRO A 186 -18.70 6.16 -9.92
N ASP A 187 -17.44 6.52 -10.14
CA ASP A 187 -17.06 7.92 -10.37
C ASP A 187 -17.83 8.48 -11.57
N GLU A 188 -18.12 9.78 -11.55
CA GLU A 188 -18.91 10.46 -12.60
C GLU A 188 -18.33 10.21 -14.00
N LYS A 189 -17.00 10.18 -14.13
CA LYS A 189 -16.30 9.86 -15.39
C LYS A 189 -16.62 8.46 -15.93
N LEU A 190 -16.86 7.49 -15.04
CA LEU A 190 -17.22 6.11 -15.36
C LEU A 190 -18.69 6.01 -15.80
N GLN A 191 -19.57 6.76 -15.16
CA GLN A 191 -20.98 6.86 -15.56
C GLN A 191 -21.13 7.47 -16.95
N ASP A 192 -20.38 8.54 -17.24
CA ASP A 192 -20.37 9.18 -18.57
C ASP A 192 -19.84 8.25 -19.66
N ALA A 193 -18.80 7.46 -19.35
CA ALA A 193 -18.25 6.46 -20.27
C ALA A 193 -19.24 5.32 -20.56
N MET A 194 -19.98 4.87 -19.55
CA MET A 194 -21.01 3.85 -19.71
C MET A 194 -22.22 4.35 -20.51
N GLN A 195 -22.67 5.59 -20.29
CA GLN A 195 -23.76 6.19 -21.08
C GLN A 195 -23.42 6.33 -22.57
N LYS A 196 -22.16 6.63 -22.90
CA LYS A 196 -21.69 6.68 -24.30
C LYS A 196 -21.65 5.32 -24.98
N THR A 197 -21.50 4.24 -24.22
CA THR A 197 -21.38 2.87 -24.74
C THR A 197 -22.74 2.17 -24.86
N MET A 198 -23.77 2.68 -24.18
CA MET A 198 -25.16 2.17 -24.24
C MET A 198 -26.05 2.88 -25.27
N LYS A 199 -25.49 3.77 -26.09
CA LYS A 199 -26.13 4.32 -27.30
C LYS A 199 -25.56 3.67 -28.54
#